data_AF-A0A7X3IND7-F1
#
_entry.id   AF-A0A7X3IND7-F1
#
_cell.length_a   1.000
_cell.length_b   1.000
_cell.length_c   1.000
_cell.angle_alpha   90.00
_cell.angle_beta   90.00
_cell.angle_gamma   90.00
#
_symmetry.space_group_name_H-M   'P 1'
#
loop_
_entity.id
_entity.type
_entity.pdbx_description
1 polymer ?
#
loop_
_entity_poly.entity_id
_entity_poly.type
_entity_poly.pdbx_seq_one_letter_code
_entity_poly.pdbx_strand_id
1 'polypeptide(L)'
;MNLYPYKNLTQWFATTLFLLGFCCLQILLQIQMHGNPAIAGMFFVMGLGFVTLAIFIGADLFAKKQVVCEGKVINKENKIVHILTIEEKLKRIRIGQPDVFEKLAANQKVEFTLTHFTKMPVSIRIVEVPEEQEESGSR
;
A
#
# COMPACT_ATOMS: atom_id res chain seq x y z
N MET A 1 -14.68 6.60 -1.38
CA MET A 1 -13.71 7.17 -2.34
C MET A 1 -12.70 6.09 -2.71
N ASN A 2 -12.46 5.86 -4.01
CA ASN A 2 -11.55 4.81 -4.48
C ASN A 2 -10.14 5.36 -4.67
N LEU A 3 -9.14 4.70 -4.07
CA LEU A 3 -7.74 5.15 -4.06
C LEU A 3 -6.89 4.55 -5.20
N TYR A 4 -7.52 3.80 -6.13
CA TYR A 4 -6.90 3.11 -7.26
C TYR A 4 -5.50 2.53 -6.97
N PRO A 5 -5.34 1.69 -5.92
CA PRO A 5 -4.03 1.13 -5.56
C PRO A 5 -3.47 0.23 -6.66
N TYR A 6 -4.34 -0.34 -7.50
CA TYR A 6 -3.97 -1.29 -8.54
C TYR A 6 -3.01 -0.69 -9.57
N LYS A 7 -3.05 0.62 -9.86
CA LYS A 7 -2.08 1.23 -10.78
C LYS A 7 -0.67 1.20 -10.20
N ASN A 8 -0.54 1.57 -8.92
CA ASN A 8 0.74 1.50 -8.21
C ASN A 8 1.18 0.06 -8.02
N LEU A 9 0.27 -0.83 -7.60
CA LEU A 9 0.57 -2.25 -7.40
C LEU A 9 1.04 -2.93 -8.70
N THR A 10 0.41 -2.64 -9.84
CA THR A 10 0.85 -3.12 -11.16
C THR A 10 2.22 -2.56 -11.54
N GLN A 11 2.50 -1.28 -11.28
CA GLN A 11 3.82 -0.71 -11.53
C GLN A 11 4.89 -1.39 -10.66
N TRP A 12 4.60 -1.63 -9.38
CA TRP A 12 5.50 -2.35 -8.47
C TRP A 12 5.73 -3.78 -8.93
N PHE A 13 4.66 -4.46 -9.37
CA PHE A 13 4.75 -5.80 -9.93
C PHE A 13 5.63 -5.84 -11.18
N ALA A 14 5.40 -4.94 -12.14
CA ALA A 14 6.19 -4.84 -13.36
C ALA A 14 7.67 -4.53 -13.07
N THR A 15 7.93 -3.62 -12.12
CA THR A 15 9.31 -3.30 -11.68
C THR A 15 9.98 -4.52 -11.03
N THR A 16 9.24 -5.28 -10.22
CA THR A 16 9.74 -6.50 -9.57
C THR A 16 10.09 -7.57 -10.61
N LEU A 17 9.24 -7.77 -11.63
CA LEU A 17 9.52 -8.71 -12.72
C LEU A 17 10.73 -8.28 -13.56
N PHE A 18 10.87 -6.98 -13.83
CA PHE A 18 12.04 -6.46 -14.54
C PHE A 18 13.33 -6.71 -13.76
N LEU A 19 13.34 -6.42 -12.46
CA LEU A 19 14.50 -6.66 -11.59
C LEU A 19 14.84 -8.15 -11.48
N LEU A 20 13.83 -9.02 -11.43
CA LEU A 20 14.03 -10.46 -11.49
C LEU A 20 14.71 -10.89 -12.80
N GLY A 21 14.24 -10.37 -13.93
CA GLY A 21 14.86 -10.61 -15.24
C GLY A 21 16.32 -10.13 -15.28
N PHE A 22 16.59 -8.95 -14.69
CA PHE A 22 17.95 -8.44 -14.55
C PHE A 22 18.83 -9.33 -13.68
N CYS A 23 18.34 -9.83 -12.54
CA CYS A 23 19.06 -10.81 -11.72
C CYS A 23 19.39 -12.08 -12.50
N CYS A 24 18.44 -12.64 -13.25
CA CYS A 24 18.68 -13.81 -14.10
C CYS A 24 19.75 -13.54 -15.16
N LEU A 25 19.68 -12.40 -15.85
CA LEU A 25 20.68 -11.99 -16.84
C LEU A 25 22.07 -11.89 -16.21
N GLN A 26 22.19 -11.25 -15.03
CA GLN A 26 23.45 -11.10 -14.32
C GLN A 26 24.05 -12.46 -13.93
N ILE A 27 23.22 -13.39 -13.44
CA ILE A 27 23.69 -14.76 -13.12
C ILE A 27 24.25 -15.44 -14.37
N LEU A 28 23.54 -15.38 -15.50
CA LEU A 28 23.99 -15.97 -16.76
C LEU A 28 25.31 -15.34 -17.23
N LEU A 29 25.44 -14.01 -17.17
CA LEU A 29 26.67 -13.32 -17.55
C LEU A 29 27.85 -13.72 -16.67
N GLN A 30 27.66 -13.82 -15.35
CA GLN A 30 28.72 -14.23 -14.43
C GLN A 30 29.16 -15.67 -14.69
N ILE A 31 28.24 -16.58 -15.04
CA ILE A 31 28.58 -17.96 -15.40
C ILE A 31 29.38 -18.01 -16.71
N GLN A 32 28.93 -17.30 -17.75
CA GLN A 32 29.57 -17.32 -19.07
C GLN A 32 30.97 -16.68 -19.05
N MET A 33 31.11 -15.55 -18.36
CA MET A 33 32.37 -14.80 -18.28
C MET A 33 33.38 -15.40 -17.29
N HIS A 34 33.07 -16.56 -16.68
CA HIS A 34 33.85 -17.12 -15.56
C HIS A 34 34.11 -16.06 -14.47
N GLY A 35 33.08 -15.25 -14.22
CA GLY A 35 33.09 -14.19 -13.24
C GLY A 35 33.15 -14.73 -11.82
N ASN A 36 33.22 -13.82 -10.85
CA ASN A 36 33.33 -14.22 -9.45
C ASN A 36 32.06 -14.95 -8.99
N PRO A 37 32.17 -16.22 -8.53
CA PRO A 37 31.00 -17.00 -8.10
C PRO A 37 30.24 -16.37 -6.93
N ALA A 38 30.91 -15.56 -6.10
CA ALA A 38 30.26 -14.83 -5.01
C ALA A 38 29.24 -13.80 -5.53
N ILE A 39 29.55 -13.14 -6.65
CA ILE A 39 28.66 -12.15 -7.27
C ILE A 39 27.42 -12.85 -7.84
N ALA A 40 27.61 -13.98 -8.53
CA ALA A 40 26.50 -14.80 -9.01
C ALA A 40 25.61 -15.29 -7.86
N GLY A 41 26.20 -15.74 -6.75
CA GLY A 41 25.49 -16.14 -5.55
C GLY A 41 24.65 -15.00 -4.93
N MET A 42 25.18 -13.77 -4.88
CA MET A 42 24.44 -12.61 -4.39
C MET A 42 23.22 -12.29 -5.27
N PHE A 43 23.38 -12.31 -6.60
CA PHE A 43 22.25 -12.10 -7.52
C PHE A 43 21.20 -13.22 -7.43
N PHE A 44 21.62 -14.46 -7.16
CA PHE A 44 20.70 -15.57 -6.93
C PHE A 44 19.84 -15.34 -5.68
N VAL A 45 20.45 -14.95 -4.55
CA VAL A 45 19.71 -14.66 -3.31
C VAL A 45 18.77 -13.47 -3.49
N MET A 46 19.21 -12.40 -4.16
CA MET A 46 18.32 -11.27 -4.49
C MET A 46 17.15 -11.69 -5.38
N GLY A 47 17.40 -12.55 -6.38
CA GLY A 47 16.38 -13.11 -7.24
C GLY A 47 15.30 -13.86 -6.47
N LEU A 48 15.69 -14.70 -5.49
CA LEU A 48 14.72 -15.37 -4.60
C LEU A 48 13.84 -14.38 -3.85
N GLY A 49 14.42 -13.29 -3.33
CA GLY A 49 13.67 -12.23 -2.68
C GLY A 49 12.64 -11.57 -3.61
N PHE A 50 13.03 -11.27 -4.86
CA PHE A 50 12.11 -10.71 -5.85
C PHE A 50 11.01 -11.70 -6.27
N VAL A 51 11.30 -13.00 -6.36
CA VAL A 51 10.28 -14.02 -6.60
C VAL A 51 9.24 -14.02 -5.48
N THR A 52 9.68 -14.03 -4.21
CA THR A 52 8.76 -13.97 -3.06
C THR A 52 7.90 -12.71 -3.11
N LEU A 53 8.50 -11.55 -3.38
CA LEU A 53 7.77 -10.28 -3.49
C LEU A 53 6.75 -10.32 -4.65
N ALA A 54 7.14 -10.85 -5.81
CA ALA A 54 6.26 -11.00 -6.97
C ALA A 54 5.06 -11.90 -6.66
N ILE A 55 5.25 -12.98 -5.91
CA ILE A 55 4.15 -13.87 -5.50
C ILE A 55 3.15 -13.11 -4.61
N PHE A 56 3.61 -12.35 -3.62
CA PHE A 56 2.70 -11.60 -2.74
C PHE A 56 1.95 -10.50 -3.49
N ILE A 57 2.64 -9.72 -4.30
CA ILE A 57 2.02 -8.65 -5.11
C ILE A 57 1.05 -9.25 -6.13
N GLY A 58 1.45 -10.33 -6.80
CA GLY A 58 0.62 -11.07 -7.74
C GLY A 58 -0.62 -11.64 -7.06
N ALA A 59 -0.49 -12.25 -5.89
CA ALA A 59 -1.63 -12.76 -5.12
C ALA A 59 -2.64 -11.65 -4.80
N ASP A 60 -2.18 -10.46 -4.40
CA ASP A 60 -3.08 -9.32 -4.18
C ASP A 60 -3.75 -8.80 -5.48
N LEU A 61 -3.03 -8.81 -6.61
CA LEU A 61 -3.57 -8.41 -7.92
C LEU A 61 -4.63 -9.40 -8.43
N PHE A 62 -4.36 -10.70 -8.34
CA PHE A 62 -5.21 -11.76 -8.88
C PHE A 62 -6.38 -12.11 -7.96
N ALA A 63 -6.10 -12.33 -6.67
CA ALA A 63 -7.14 -12.76 -5.73
C ALA A 63 -8.11 -11.63 -5.39
N LYS A 64 -7.69 -10.36 -5.57
CA LYS A 64 -8.44 -9.15 -5.18
C LYS A 64 -9.04 -9.24 -3.77
N LYS A 65 -8.41 -10.03 -2.89
CA LYS A 65 -8.85 -10.19 -1.51
C LYS A 65 -8.63 -8.87 -0.79
N GLN A 66 -9.70 -8.39 -0.18
CA GLN A 66 -9.79 -7.10 0.48
C GLN A 66 -10.12 -7.31 1.95
N VAL A 67 -9.48 -6.53 2.81
CA VAL A 67 -9.75 -6.49 4.24
C VAL A 67 -10.39 -5.15 4.55
N VAL A 68 -11.62 -5.18 5.06
CA VAL A 68 -12.33 -3.98 5.51
C VAL A 68 -11.97 -3.73 6.97
N CYS A 69 -11.68 -2.49 7.31
CA CYS A 69 -11.38 -2.04 8.66
C CYS A 69 -12.12 -0.75 8.94
N GLU A 70 -12.60 -0.58 10.16
CA GLU A 70 -13.24 0.64 10.62
C GLU A 70 -12.37 1.34 11.66
N GLY A 71 -12.42 2.67 11.68
CA GLY A 71 -11.70 3.46 12.66
C GLY A 71 -12.03 4.95 12.61
N LYS A 72 -11.41 5.71 13.51
CA LYS A 72 -11.54 7.16 13.62
C LYS A 72 -10.24 7.84 13.20
N VAL A 73 -10.33 8.85 12.34
CA VAL A 73 -9.16 9.66 11.97
C VAL A 73 -8.73 10.49 13.17
N ILE A 74 -7.52 10.30 13.66
CA ILE A 74 -6.96 11.11 14.75
C ILE A 74 -6.25 12.34 14.19
N ASN A 75 -5.41 12.12 13.17
CA ASN A 75 -4.54 13.17 12.64
C ASN A 75 -4.25 12.95 11.15
N LYS A 76 -3.88 14.02 10.44
CA LYS A 76 -3.42 14.00 9.05
C LYS A 76 -2.14 14.83 8.90
N GLU A 77 -1.07 14.22 8.40
CA GLU A 77 0.23 14.86 8.21
C GLU A 77 0.88 14.38 6.91
N ASN A 78 1.38 15.27 6.07
CA ASN A 78 2.22 14.94 4.91
C ASN A 78 1.70 13.77 4.02
N LYS A 79 0.40 13.79 3.69
CA LYS A 79 -0.29 12.73 2.91
C LYS A 79 -0.44 11.38 3.64
N ILE A 80 -0.20 11.36 4.94
CA ILE A 80 -0.41 10.23 5.84
C ILE A 80 -1.58 10.54 6.75
N VAL A 81 -2.52 9.62 6.84
CA VAL A 81 -3.66 9.70 7.75
C VAL A 81 -3.47 8.67 8.86
N HIS A 82 -3.57 9.15 10.09
CA HIS A 82 -3.50 8.35 11.30
C HIS A 82 -4.91 7.97 11.72
N ILE A 83 -5.22 6.68 11.68
CA ILE A 83 -6.54 6.14 11.99
C ILE A 83 -6.42 5.23 13.20
N LEU A 84 -7.23 5.50 14.23
CA LEU A 84 -7.43 4.59 15.35
C LEU A 84 -8.50 3.58 14.99
N THR A 85 -8.14 2.30 14.87
CA THR A 85 -9.14 1.27 14.62
C THR A 85 -9.99 0.99 15.85
N ILE A 86 -11.14 0.33 15.68
CA ILE A 86 -11.99 -0.11 16.80
C ILE A 86 -11.22 -1.02 17.79
N GLU A 87 -10.20 -1.75 17.33
CA GLU A 87 -9.29 -2.55 18.17
C GLU A 87 -8.23 -1.73 18.92
N GLU A 88 -8.39 -0.40 19.03
CA GLU A 88 -7.45 0.54 19.66
C GLU A 88 -6.03 0.56 19.04
N LYS A 89 -5.84 -0.05 17.88
CA LYS A 89 -4.56 -0.01 17.13
C LYS A 89 -4.47 1.24 16.26
N LEU A 90 -3.32 1.92 16.34
CA LEU A 90 -3.00 3.02 15.45
C LEU A 90 -2.51 2.49 14.10
N LYS A 91 -3.24 2.78 13.02
CA LYS A 91 -2.81 2.53 11.64
C LYS A 91 -2.44 3.83 10.93
N ARG A 92 -1.32 3.79 10.21
CA ARG A 92 -0.85 4.88 9.34
C ARG A 92 -1.13 4.50 7.90
N ILE A 93 -1.90 5.31 7.19
CA ILE A 93 -2.27 5.07 5.80
C ILE A 93 -1.77 6.23 4.96
N ARG A 94 -0.93 5.92 3.96
CA ARG A 94 -0.49 6.92 2.98
C ARG A 94 -1.53 7.05 1.87
N ILE A 95 -2.02 8.26 1.67
CA ILE A 95 -3.02 8.58 0.65
C ILE A 95 -2.32 9.30 -0.50
N GLY A 96 -2.23 8.64 -1.65
CA GLY A 96 -1.59 9.21 -2.85
C GLY A 96 -2.45 10.22 -3.59
N GLN A 97 -3.78 10.19 -3.40
CA GLN A 97 -4.72 11.07 -4.08
C GLN A 97 -5.02 12.31 -3.23
N PRO A 98 -4.65 13.52 -3.68
CA PRO A 98 -4.87 14.76 -2.92
C PRO A 98 -6.35 14.98 -2.62
N ASP A 99 -7.24 14.74 -3.59
CA ASP A 99 -8.69 14.94 -3.44
C ASP A 99 -9.31 14.10 -2.30
N VAL A 100 -8.76 12.90 -2.05
CA VAL A 100 -9.22 12.02 -0.96
C VAL A 100 -8.61 12.46 0.36
N PHE A 101 -7.37 12.93 0.35
CA PHE A 101 -6.68 13.43 1.54
C PHE A 101 -7.31 14.72 2.08
N GLU A 102 -7.72 15.63 1.18
CA GLU A 102 -8.34 16.90 1.55
C GLU A 102 -9.70 16.72 2.22
N LYS A 103 -10.50 15.76 1.73
CA LYS A 103 -11.85 15.47 2.24
C LYS A 103 -11.85 14.78 3.60
N LEU A 104 -10.72 14.24 4.05
CA LEU A 104 -10.59 13.62 5.36
C LEU A 104 -10.30 14.68 6.41
N ALA A 105 -11.12 14.72 7.46
CA ALA A 105 -10.93 15.56 8.63
C ALA A 105 -10.61 14.70 9.86
N ALA A 106 -9.92 15.32 10.83
CA ALA A 106 -9.76 14.73 12.14
C ALA A 106 -11.13 14.48 12.79
N ASN A 107 -11.21 13.48 13.65
CA ASN A 107 -12.41 13.00 14.33
C ASN A 107 -13.50 12.36 13.46
N GLN A 108 -13.31 12.20 12.15
CA GLN A 108 -14.25 11.48 11.31
C GLN A 108 -14.16 9.96 11.52
N LYS A 109 -15.32 9.29 11.56
CA LYS A 109 -15.36 7.82 11.46
C LYS A 109 -15.27 7.42 10.00
N VAL A 110 -14.33 6.54 9.71
CA VAL A 110 -14.03 6.08 8.36
C VAL A 110 -13.93 4.56 8.32
N GLU A 111 -14.49 4.00 7.26
CA GLU A 111 -14.27 2.62 6.85
C GLU A 111 -13.22 2.65 5.75
N PHE A 112 -12.15 1.87 5.90
CA PHE A 112 -11.10 1.76 4.90
C PHE A 112 -10.85 0.30 4.53
N THR A 113 -10.66 0.09 3.24
CA THR A 113 -10.37 -1.22 2.66
C THR A 113 -8.90 -1.30 2.31
N LEU A 114 -8.24 -2.39 2.69
CA LEU A 114 -6.85 -2.68 2.37
C LEU A 114 -6.74 -3.96 1.50
N THR A 115 -5.66 -4.09 0.74
CA THR A 115 -5.27 -5.38 0.17
C THR A 115 -4.86 -6.36 1.28
N HIS A 116 -5.06 -7.66 1.05
CA HIS A 116 -4.85 -8.67 2.07
C HIS A 116 -3.38 -8.83 2.48
N PHE A 117 -2.46 -8.93 1.51
CA PHE A 117 -1.05 -9.21 1.80
C PHE A 117 -0.21 -7.94 1.95
N THR A 118 -0.27 -7.04 0.96
CA THR A 118 0.52 -5.80 0.92
C THR A 118 -0.06 -4.68 1.78
N LYS A 119 -1.28 -4.85 2.32
CA LYS A 119 -1.97 -3.87 3.18
C LYS A 119 -2.08 -2.47 2.54
N MET A 120 -2.10 -2.40 1.22
CA MET A 120 -2.25 -1.15 0.48
C MET A 120 -3.69 -0.67 0.52
N PRO A 121 -3.94 0.64 0.70
CA PRO A 121 -5.29 1.17 0.79
C PRO A 121 -6.00 1.17 -0.57
N VAL A 122 -7.18 0.53 -0.61
CA VAL A 122 -8.02 0.37 -1.80
C VAL A 122 -9.11 1.43 -1.87
N SER A 123 -9.82 1.62 -0.77
CA SER A 123 -10.87 2.63 -0.69
C SER A 123 -10.99 3.15 0.74
N ILE A 124 -11.46 4.39 0.88
CA ILE A 124 -11.84 4.98 2.16
C ILE A 124 -13.22 5.57 1.99
N ARG A 125 -14.14 5.22 2.89
CA ARG A 125 -15.51 5.74 2.98
C ARG A 125 -15.68 6.44 4.32
N ILE A 126 -16.33 7.59 4.31
CA ILE A 126 -16.70 8.31 5.53
C ILE A 126 -18.05 7.73 5.98
N VAL A 127 -18.12 7.23 7.21
CA VAL A 127 -19.31 6.58 7.77
C VAL A 127 -20.15 7.61 8.53
N GLU A 128 -19.50 8.54 9.23
CA GLU A 128 -20.14 9.66 9.91
C GLU A 128 -19.37 10.95 9.59
N VAL A 129 -20.08 11.94 9.09
CA VAL A 129 -19.60 13.33 8.98
C VAL A 129 -19.80 13.97 10.36
N PRO A 130 -18.85 14.76 10.87
CA PRO A 130 -19.06 15.47 12.12
C PRO A 130 -20.25 16.40 11.89
N GLU A 131 -21.31 16.28 12.68
CA GLU A 131 -22.35 17.29 12.73
C GLU A 131 -21.65 18.63 13.03
N GLU A 132 -21.68 19.54 12.06
CA GLU A 132 -21.40 20.95 12.36
C GLU A 132 -22.37 21.33 13.46
N GLN A 133 -21.84 21.72 14.62
CA GLN A 133 -22.64 22.32 15.67
C GLN A 133 -23.29 23.57 15.08
N GLU A 134 -24.57 23.48 14.75
CA GLU A 134 -25.47 24.62 14.70
C GLU A 134 -25.51 25.24 16.11
N GLU A 135 -24.54 26.10 16.43
CA GLU A 135 -24.75 27.15 17.41
C GLU A 135 -25.53 28.26 16.69
N SER A 136 -26.87 28.26 16.79
CA SER A 136 -27.57 28.99 17.86
C SER A 136 -27.10 30.45 17.97
N GLY A 137 -27.46 31.25 16.97
CA GLY A 137 -27.41 32.71 17.00
C GLY A 137 -28.81 33.33 16.91
N SER A 138 -29.79 32.83 17.67
CA SER A 138 -31.04 33.56 17.93
C SER A 138 -30.86 34.46 19.14
N ARG A 139 -30.72 35.77 18.92
CA ARG A 139 -31.25 36.82 19.79
C ARG A 139 -31.62 38.04 18.95
#